data_AF-R5DWB1-F1
#
_entry.id   AF-R5DWB1-F1
#
_cell.length_a   1.000
_cell.length_b   1.000
_cell.length_c   1.000
_cell.angle_alpha   90.00
_cell.angle_beta   90.00
_cell.angle_gamma   90.00
#
_symmetry.space_group_name_H-M   'P 1'
#
loop_
_entity.id
_entity.type
_entity.pdbx_description
1 polymer ?
#
loop_
_entity_poly.entity_id
_entity_poly.type
_entity_poly.pdbx_seq_one_letter_code
_entity_poly.pdbx_strand_id
1 'polypeptide(L)'
;MADTASKAGCTIGQYIDISLYKYMTVNGVTDDGVQLHSTADKVKIFVQIPENLINKDSKVKRTYYIIRYHDGKAEIIEGTYDEKTQTFTFETDKFSDYAIAYNDVKKADATGTNNAVKTTKSVETGDTTNVFGYLIALAGAFAVILGLLASRRKRTNK
;
A
#
# COMPACT_ATOMS: atom_id res chain seq x y z
N MET A 1 15.29 6.79 -0.92
CA MET A 1 13.98 6.89 -0.23
C MET A 1 13.39 8.29 -0.24
N ALA A 2 14.14 9.34 0.11
CA ALA A 2 13.63 10.72 0.17
C ALA A 2 12.97 11.18 -1.14
N ASP A 3 13.59 10.89 -2.29
CA ASP A 3 13.01 11.23 -3.60
C ASP A 3 11.66 10.55 -3.85
N THR A 4 11.53 9.27 -3.48
CA THR A 4 10.27 8.52 -3.60
C THR A 4 9.20 9.13 -2.69
N ALA A 5 9.56 9.48 -1.45
CA ALA A 5 8.64 10.15 -0.53
C ALA A 5 8.18 11.51 -1.08
N SER A 6 9.12 12.32 -1.57
CA SER A 6 8.84 13.65 -2.14
C SER A 6 7.92 13.55 -3.37
N LYS A 7 8.21 12.64 -4.31
CA LYS A 7 7.36 12.38 -5.49
C LYS A 7 5.95 11.93 -5.12
N ALA A 8 5.82 11.19 -4.03
CA ALA A 8 4.54 10.74 -3.50
C ALA A 8 3.85 11.77 -2.58
N GLY A 9 4.44 12.96 -2.37
CA GLY A 9 3.89 13.98 -1.47
C GLY A 9 3.84 13.53 -0.01
N CYS A 10 4.75 12.67 0.41
CA CYS A 10 4.82 12.11 1.76
C CYS A 10 6.03 12.63 2.53
N THR A 11 5.91 12.66 3.85
CA THR A 11 7.01 12.94 4.80
C THR A 11 7.52 11.64 5.38
N ILE A 12 8.85 11.47 5.45
CA ILE A 12 9.47 10.34 6.17
C ILE A 12 9.39 10.62 7.68
N GLY A 13 8.80 9.70 8.44
CA GLY A 13 8.69 9.78 9.89
C GLY A 13 9.79 9.01 10.62
N GLN A 14 10.06 7.76 10.22
CA GLN A 14 11.06 6.92 10.86
C GLN A 14 11.63 5.88 9.88
N TYR A 15 12.93 5.62 9.97
CA TYR A 15 13.59 4.52 9.28
C TYR A 15 13.58 3.24 10.12
N ILE A 16 13.48 2.09 9.45
CA ILE A 16 13.44 0.76 10.06
C ILE A 16 14.35 -0.14 9.23
N ASP A 17 15.25 -0.90 9.86
CA ASP A 17 15.91 -2.04 9.22
C ASP A 17 15.12 -3.32 9.54
N ILE A 18 14.77 -4.09 8.52
CA ILE A 18 14.15 -5.39 8.68
C ILE A 18 15.07 -6.43 8.06
N SER A 19 15.73 -7.20 8.92
CA SER A 19 16.66 -8.28 8.54
C SER A 19 16.11 -9.66 8.95
N LEU A 20 16.36 -10.68 8.12
CA LEU A 20 16.03 -12.07 8.42
C LEU A 20 17.31 -12.92 8.49
N TYR A 21 17.43 -13.74 9.52
CA TYR A 21 18.54 -14.68 9.71
C TYR A 21 18.00 -16.11 9.80
N LYS A 22 18.69 -17.04 9.13
CA LYS A 22 18.40 -18.48 9.18
C LYS A 22 19.54 -19.20 9.88
N TYR A 23 19.19 -20.01 10.89
CA TYR A 23 20.13 -20.87 11.60
C TYR A 23 19.81 -22.34 11.32
N MET A 24 20.83 -23.18 11.22
CA MET A 24 20.68 -24.62 11.04
C MET A 24 21.39 -25.35 12.17
N THR A 25 20.70 -26.30 12.80
CA THR A 25 21.27 -27.19 13.84
C THR A 25 21.32 -28.62 13.34
N VAL A 26 22.51 -29.22 13.32
CA VAL A 26 22.73 -30.62 12.95
C VAL A 26 23.52 -31.30 14.06
N ASN A 27 23.01 -32.43 14.58
CA ASN A 27 23.63 -33.18 15.67
C ASN A 27 23.99 -32.32 16.90
N GLY A 28 23.15 -31.33 17.23
CA GLY A 28 23.35 -30.44 18.37
C GLY A 28 24.33 -29.28 18.15
N VAL A 29 24.91 -29.15 16.95
CA VAL A 29 25.77 -28.02 16.57
C VAL A 29 24.98 -27.07 15.67
N THR A 30 24.90 -25.80 16.07
CA THR A 30 24.24 -24.72 15.31
C THR A 30 25.28 -23.92 14.53
N ASP A 31 24.96 -23.54 13.30
CA ASP A 31 25.80 -22.63 12.50
C ASP A 31 25.78 -21.17 13.01
N ASP A 32 26.60 -20.31 12.41
CA ASP A 32 26.71 -18.89 12.79
C ASP A 32 25.52 -18.03 12.29
N GLY A 33 24.53 -18.67 11.66
CA GLY A 33 23.42 -17.99 11.01
C GLY A 33 23.80 -17.38 9.65
N VAL A 34 22.85 -17.43 8.72
CA VAL A 34 22.98 -16.83 7.39
C VAL A 34 21.91 -15.74 7.26
N GLN A 35 22.34 -14.51 6.95
CA GLN A 35 21.41 -13.44 6.61
C GLN A 35 20.73 -13.75 5.27
N LEU A 36 19.41 -13.69 5.26
CA LEU A 36 18.59 -13.79 4.06
C LEU A 36 18.17 -12.38 3.66
N HIS A 37 18.51 -12.00 2.43
CA HIS A 37 18.08 -10.71 1.87
C HIS A 37 16.72 -10.79 1.18
N SER A 38 16.25 -12.00 0.87
CA SER A 38 14.93 -12.23 0.31
C SER A 38 14.39 -13.63 0.60
N THR A 39 13.08 -13.80 0.44
CA THR A 39 12.37 -15.09 0.44
C THR A 39 11.68 -15.32 -0.91
N ALA A 40 11.35 -16.58 -1.21
CA ALA A 40 10.59 -16.92 -2.42
C ALA A 40 9.15 -16.38 -2.35
N ASP A 41 8.51 -16.57 -1.19
CA ASP A 41 7.18 -16.05 -0.89
C ASP A 41 7.26 -14.82 0.01
N LYS A 42 6.23 -13.97 -0.06
CA LYS A 42 6.13 -12.81 0.81
C LYS A 42 5.81 -13.23 2.25
N VAL A 43 6.40 -12.50 3.19
CA VAL A 43 6.10 -12.57 4.62
C VAL A 43 5.23 -11.38 5.00
N LYS A 44 4.21 -11.62 5.82
CA LYS A 44 3.36 -10.57 6.38
C LYS A 44 4.02 -9.96 7.60
N ILE A 45 4.18 -8.63 7.58
CA ILE A 45 4.82 -7.84 8.62
C ILE A 45 3.78 -6.91 9.24
N PHE A 46 3.81 -6.81 10.56
CA PHE A 46 2.99 -5.91 11.36
C PHE A 46 3.92 -4.93 12.05
N VAL A 47 3.77 -3.63 11.74
CA VAL A 47 4.56 -2.57 12.36
C VAL A 47 3.62 -1.69 13.15
N GLN A 48 3.81 -1.64 14.48
CA GLN A 48 3.13 -0.64 15.28
C GLN A 48 3.71 0.74 14.97
N ILE A 49 2.84 1.69 14.64
CA ILE A 49 3.24 3.06 14.37
C ILE A 49 3.66 3.70 15.70
N PRO A 50 4.88 4.27 15.78
CA PRO A 50 5.34 4.98 16.97
C PRO A 50 4.39 6.11 17.38
N GLU A 51 4.18 6.27 18.69
CA GLU A 51 3.26 7.28 19.25
C GLU A 51 3.60 8.72 18.79
N ASN A 52 4.88 9.04 18.57
CA ASN A 52 5.31 10.35 18.07
C ASN A 52 4.92 10.61 16.60
N LEU A 53 4.59 9.56 15.83
CA LEU A 53 4.09 9.66 14.47
C LEU A 53 2.56 9.68 14.40
N ILE A 54 1.86 9.41 15.51
CA ILE A 54 0.40 9.51 15.58
C ILE A 54 -0.05 10.97 15.54
N ASN A 55 -0.87 11.32 14.55
CA ASN A 55 -1.47 12.65 14.48
C ASN A 55 -2.63 12.76 15.49
N LYS A 56 -2.56 13.76 16.37
CA LYS A 56 -3.56 14.03 17.41
C LYS A 56 -4.54 15.16 17.04
N ASP A 57 -4.31 15.83 15.90
CA ASP A 57 -5.22 16.84 15.39
C ASP A 57 -6.43 16.18 14.72
N SER A 58 -7.60 16.34 15.32
CA SER A 58 -8.86 15.78 14.82
C SER A 58 -9.27 16.34 13.46
N LYS A 59 -8.73 17.49 13.04
CA LYS A 59 -8.97 18.12 11.73
C LYS A 59 -8.03 17.60 10.65
N VAL A 60 -7.07 16.76 10.98
CA VAL A 60 -6.15 16.16 10.00
C VAL A 60 -6.44 14.67 9.88
N LYS A 61 -6.48 14.20 8.63
CA LYS A 61 -6.45 12.78 8.31
C LYS A 61 -5.01 12.44 7.88
N ARG A 62 -4.32 11.65 8.70
CA ARG A 62 -3.00 11.11 8.38
C ARG A 62 -3.15 9.75 7.68
N THR A 63 -2.48 9.57 6.56
CA THR A 63 -2.35 8.28 5.86
C THR A 63 -0.90 7.83 5.96
N TYR A 64 -0.66 6.58 6.37
CA TYR A 64 0.68 6.00 6.48
C TYR A 64 1.05 5.18 5.25
N TYR A 65 2.35 5.08 5.00
CA TYR A 65 2.95 4.31 3.93
C TYR A 65 4.23 3.64 4.44
N ILE A 66 4.61 2.54 3.81
CA ILE A 66 5.93 1.94 3.96
C ILE A 66 6.69 2.18 2.67
N ILE A 67 7.91 2.71 2.79
CA ILE A 67 8.84 2.84 1.66
C ILE A 67 9.97 1.84 1.89
N ARG A 68 10.18 0.92 0.96
CA ARG A 68 11.33 0.00 0.96
C ARG A 68 12.45 0.57 0.11
N TYR A 69 13.68 0.43 0.55
CA TYR A 69 14.86 0.63 -0.29
C TYR A 69 15.63 -0.68 -0.39
N HIS A 70 15.73 -1.20 -1.61
CA HIS A 70 16.46 -2.43 -1.89
C HIS A 70 17.21 -2.27 -3.21
N ASP A 71 18.47 -2.70 -3.25
CA ASP A 71 19.32 -2.68 -4.44
C ASP A 71 19.32 -1.34 -5.19
N GLY A 72 19.46 -0.23 -4.46
CA GLY A 72 19.52 1.10 -5.07
C GLY A 72 18.17 1.71 -5.42
N LYS A 73 17.05 0.99 -5.23
CA LYS A 73 15.71 1.45 -5.62
C LYS A 73 14.79 1.59 -4.41
N ALA A 74 14.13 2.74 -4.33
CA ALA A 74 13.08 2.99 -3.34
C ALA A 74 11.67 2.89 -3.95
N GLU A 75 10.78 2.16 -3.28
CA GLU A 75 9.39 1.97 -3.70
C GLU A 75 8.43 2.01 -2.52
N ILE A 76 7.19 2.43 -2.76
CA ILE A 76 6.11 2.37 -1.77
C ILE A 76 5.53 0.96 -1.80
N ILE A 77 5.41 0.35 -0.63
CA ILE A 77 4.74 -0.93 -0.45
C ILE A 77 3.31 -0.68 0.00
N GLU A 78 2.38 -1.35 -0.66
CA GLU A 78 0.97 -1.35 -0.28
C GLU A 78 0.77 -2.07 1.05
N GLY A 79 -0.12 -1.52 1.87
CA GLY A 79 -0.47 -2.06 3.16
C GLY A 79 -1.70 -1.40 3.73
N THR A 80 -2.08 -1.82 4.93
CA THR A 80 -3.27 -1.34 5.61
C THR A 80 -2.93 -0.87 7.01
N TYR A 81 -3.46 0.30 7.38
CA TYR A 81 -3.35 0.83 8.73
C TYR A 81 -4.65 0.57 9.50
N ASP A 82 -4.54 -0.01 10.68
CA ASP A 82 -5.62 -0.15 11.64
C ASP A 82 -5.47 0.90 12.76
N GLU A 83 -6.41 1.86 12.80
CA GLU A 83 -6.42 2.95 13.78
C GLU A 83 -6.59 2.46 15.23
N LYS A 84 -7.27 1.31 15.45
CA LYS A 84 -7.53 0.79 16.81
C LYS A 84 -6.29 0.18 17.43
N THR A 85 -5.52 -0.53 16.63
CA THR A 85 -4.29 -1.21 17.06
C THR A 85 -3.03 -0.40 16.73
N GLN A 86 -3.19 0.74 16.05
CA GLN A 86 -2.11 1.58 15.52
C GLN A 86 -1.08 0.76 14.71
N THR A 87 -1.53 -0.27 14.01
CA THR A 87 -0.65 -1.21 13.32
C THR A 87 -0.78 -1.04 11.81
N PHE A 88 0.36 -0.90 11.13
CA PHE A 88 0.46 -0.98 9.68
C PHE A 88 0.89 -2.39 9.26
N THR A 89 0.07 -3.02 8.43
CA THR A 89 0.29 -4.38 7.93
C THR A 89 0.66 -4.34 6.46
N PHE A 90 1.75 -4.99 6.09
CA PHE A 90 2.18 -5.13 4.69
C PHE A 90 2.84 -6.48 4.44
N GLU A 91 3.09 -6.79 3.19
CA GLU A 91 3.77 -8.02 2.79
C GLU A 91 5.03 -7.71 1.99
N THR A 92 6.14 -8.38 2.32
CA THR A 92 7.43 -8.21 1.66
C THR A 92 8.17 -9.53 1.52
N ASP A 93 8.88 -9.68 0.42
CA ASP A 93 9.80 -10.77 0.11
C ASP A 93 11.27 -10.35 0.24
N LYS A 94 11.55 -9.11 0.65
CA LYS A 94 12.91 -8.56 0.75
C LYS A 94 13.17 -8.02 2.14
N PHE A 95 14.38 -8.19 2.64
CA PHE A 95 14.82 -7.76 3.97
C PHE A 95 15.88 -6.69 3.77
N SER A 96 15.60 -5.48 4.24
CA SER A 96 16.19 -4.23 3.71
C SER A 96 15.97 -3.06 4.66
N ASP A 97 16.43 -1.89 4.24
CA ASP A 97 16.00 -0.62 4.83
C ASP A 97 14.58 -0.25 4.41
N TYR A 98 13.81 0.23 5.36
CA TYR A 98 12.44 0.70 5.22
C TYR A 98 12.28 2.08 5.86
N ALA A 99 11.17 2.74 5.54
CA ALA A 99 10.71 3.91 6.24
C ALA A 99 9.20 3.89 6.43
N ILE A 100 8.75 4.27 7.62
CA ILE A 100 7.39 4.74 7.83
C ILE A 100 7.32 6.16 7.29
N ALA A 101 6.44 6.38 6.32
CA ALA A 101 6.12 7.69 5.78
C ALA A 101 4.64 8.01 6.01
N TYR A 102 4.29 9.28 5.93
CA TYR A 102 2.91 9.71 6.06
C TYR A 102 2.57 10.92 5.20
N ASN A 103 1.29 11.07 4.90
CA ASN A 103 0.71 12.27 4.29
C ASN A 103 -0.47 12.76 5.14
N ASP A 104 -0.56 14.07 5.31
CA ASP A 104 -1.62 14.74 6.07
C ASP A 104 -2.54 15.50 5.13
N VAL A 105 -3.83 15.23 5.25
CA VAL A 105 -4.87 15.96 4.52
C VAL A 105 -5.82 16.60 5.53
N LYS A 106 -6.09 17.90 5.39
CA LYS A 106 -7.12 18.57 6.20
C LYS A 106 -8.49 17.97 5.90
N LYS A 107 -9.24 17.62 6.94
CA LYS A 107 -10.64 17.23 6.81
C LYS A 107 -11.44 18.47 6.40
N ALA A 108 -12.38 18.31 5.47
CA ALA A 108 -13.30 19.38 5.13
C ALA A 108 -14.15 19.70 6.36
N ASP A 109 -14.24 20.98 6.73
CA ASP A 109 -15.13 21.41 7.81
C ASP A 109 -16.58 21.17 7.36
N ALA A 110 -17.36 20.48 8.19
CA ALA A 110 -18.80 20.27 7.97
C ALA A 110 -19.64 21.53 8.31
N THR A 111 -19.12 22.73 8.05
CA THR A 111 -19.84 23.99 8.20
C THR A 111 -20.20 24.53 6.83
N GLY A 112 -21.46 24.28 6.44
CA GLY A 112 -22.04 24.88 5.24
C GLY A 112 -21.96 26.40 5.30
N THR A 113 -21.39 27.01 4.27
CA THR A 113 -21.75 28.35 3.81
C THR A 113 -21.47 28.41 2.31
N ASN A 114 -22.55 28.48 1.54
CA ASN A 114 -22.52 28.81 0.12
C ASN A 114 -21.95 30.23 -0.04
N ASN A 115 -20.70 30.35 -0.44
CA ASN A 115 -20.19 31.59 -1.01
C ASN A 115 -19.61 31.28 -2.39
N ALA A 116 -20.39 31.63 -3.40
CA ALA A 116 -20.03 31.55 -4.80
C ALA A 116 -18.84 32.49 -5.08
N VAL A 117 -17.65 31.91 -5.22
CA VAL A 117 -16.55 32.54 -5.96
C VAL A 117 -16.63 32.03 -7.39
N LYS A 118 -16.87 32.97 -8.30
CA LYS A 118 -17.03 32.75 -9.74
C LYS A 118 -15.67 32.42 -10.36
N THR A 119 -15.29 31.14 -10.38
CA THR A 119 -14.23 30.65 -11.27
C THR A 119 -14.82 30.45 -12.66
N THR A 120 -14.21 31.07 -13.66
CA THR A 120 -14.54 30.91 -15.08
C THR A 120 -14.39 29.44 -15.51
N LYS A 121 -15.56 28.83 -15.75
CA LYS A 121 -15.88 27.60 -16.49
C LYS A 121 -14.71 26.75 -17.05
N SER A 122 -14.57 25.55 -16.48
CA SER A 122 -14.80 24.31 -17.26
C SER A 122 -15.99 23.59 -16.61
N VAL A 123 -16.86 23.01 -17.43
CA VAL A 123 -18.24 22.60 -17.11
C VAL A 123 -18.37 21.06 -17.04
N GLU A 124 -19.31 20.60 -16.17
CA GLU A 124 -19.93 19.25 -15.99
C GLU A 124 -19.08 18.11 -15.37
N THR A 125 -19.58 17.25 -14.48
CA THR A 125 -20.87 17.06 -13.75
C THR A 125 -20.58 16.33 -12.43
N GLY A 126 -21.42 16.56 -11.42
CA GLY A 126 -21.32 15.96 -10.09
C GLY A 126 -21.88 14.54 -10.00
N ASP A 127 -21.25 13.58 -10.67
CA ASP A 127 -21.46 12.17 -10.39
C ASP A 127 -20.26 11.64 -9.59
N THR A 128 -20.51 11.20 -8.35
CA THR A 128 -19.54 10.37 -7.63
C THR A 128 -19.53 9.00 -8.29
N THR A 129 -18.75 8.83 -9.36
CA THR A 129 -18.47 7.51 -9.91
C THR A 129 -17.66 6.75 -8.87
N ASN A 130 -18.31 5.81 -8.19
CA ASN A 130 -17.63 4.84 -7.36
C ASN A 130 -16.76 3.96 -8.28
N VAL A 131 -15.48 4.33 -8.42
CA VAL A 131 -14.51 3.67 -9.31
C VAL A 131 -14.33 2.18 -8.94
N PHE A 132 -14.65 1.78 -7.70
CA PHE A 132 -14.69 0.37 -7.30
C PHE A 132 -15.78 -0.44 -8.02
N GLY A 133 -16.88 0.18 -8.44
CA GLY A 133 -17.93 -0.48 -9.22
C GLY A 133 -17.48 -0.82 -10.66
N TYR A 134 -16.66 0.04 -11.28
CA TYR A 134 -16.17 -0.19 -12.64
C TYR A 134 -15.10 -1.28 -12.73
N LEU A 135 -14.26 -1.44 -11.70
CA LEU A 135 -13.31 -2.56 -11.63
C LEU A 135 -14.00 -3.93 -11.54
N ILE A 136 -15.11 -4.02 -10.80
CA ILE A 136 -15.90 -5.27 -10.70
C ILE A 136 -16.66 -5.55 -12.00
N ALA A 137 -17.21 -4.53 -12.67
CA ALA A 137 -17.90 -4.68 -13.95
C ALA A 137 -16.95 -5.13 -15.09
N LEU A 138 -15.71 -4.64 -15.12
CA LEU A 138 -14.71 -5.07 -16.12
C LEU A 138 -14.29 -6.53 -15.94
N ALA A 139 -14.14 -6.99 -14.69
CA ALA A 139 -13.77 -8.38 -14.42
C ALA A 139 -14.87 -9.38 -14.83
N GLY A 140 -16.15 -9.02 -14.66
CA GLY A 140 -17.29 -9.84 -15.10
C GLY A 140 -17.38 -10.02 -16.62
N ALA A 141 -17.09 -8.96 -17.39
CA ALA A 141 -17.15 -9.02 -18.86
C ALA A 141 -16.05 -9.91 -19.46
N PHE A 142 -14.86 -9.94 -18.87
CA PHE A 142 -13.77 -10.82 -19.32
C PHE A 142 -14.09 -12.32 -19.11
N ALA A 143 -14.78 -12.67 -18.03
CA ALA A 143 -15.18 -14.06 -17.75
C ALA A 143 -16.19 -14.60 -18.77
N VAL A 144 -17.12 -13.76 -19.24
CA VAL A 144 -18.12 -14.15 -20.26
C VAL A 144 -17.47 -14.34 -21.63
N ILE A 145 -16.54 -13.46 -22.01
CA ILE A 145 -15.82 -13.56 -23.29
C ILE A 145 -14.91 -14.81 -23.32
N LEU A 146 -14.18 -15.08 -22.22
CA LEU A 146 -13.38 -16.30 -22.10
C LEU A 146 -14.25 -17.57 -22.09
N GLY A 147 -15.41 -17.55 -21.44
CA GLY A 147 -16.38 -18.66 -21.47
C GLY A 147 -16.95 -18.93 -22.86
N LEU A 148 -17.28 -17.89 -23.64
CA LEU A 148 -17.75 -18.02 -25.02
C LEU A 148 -16.65 -18.51 -25.99
N LEU A 149 -15.41 -18.06 -25.82
CA LEU A 149 -14.27 -18.54 -26.59
C LEU A 149 -13.93 -20.01 -26.27
N ALA A 150 -13.92 -20.39 -24.99
CA ALA A 150 -13.67 -21.76 -24.57
C ALA A 150 -14.77 -22.74 -25.04
N SER A 151 -16.04 -22.32 -25.00
CA SER A 151 -17.17 -23.13 -25.47
C SER A 151 -17.22 -23.27 -26.99
N ARG A 152 -16.79 -22.27 -27.76
CA ARG A 152 -16.61 -22.38 -29.22
C ARG A 152 -15.49 -23.35 -29.58
N ARG A 153 -14.33 -23.27 -28.91
CA ARG A 153 -13.18 -24.17 -29.15
C ARG A 153 -13.52 -25.65 -28.89
N LYS A 154 -14.40 -25.92 -27.91
CA LYS A 154 -14.90 -27.27 -27.58
C LYS A 154 -15.88 -27.84 -28.62
N ARG A 155 -16.56 -26.99 -29.40
CA ARG A 155 -17.49 -27.42 -30.47
C ARG A 155 -16.80 -27.70 -31.80
N THR A 156 -15.67 -27.05 -32.07
CA THR A 156 -14.85 -27.29 -33.28
C THR A 156 -13.90 -28.47 -33.18
N ASN A 157 -13.71 -29.06 -32.00
CA ASN A 157 -12.90 -30.28 -31.79
C ASN A 157 -13.78 -31.55 -31.65
N LYS A 158 -14.88 -31.62 -32.40
CA LYS A 158 -15.70 -32.82 -32.53
C LYS A 158 -15.79 -33.24 -33.98
#